data_AF-A0A7J7ZIZ3-F1
#
_entry.id   AF-A0A7J7ZIZ3-F1
#
_cell.length_a   1.000
_cell.length_b   1.000
_cell.length_c   1.000
_cell.angle_alpha   90.00
_cell.angle_beta   90.00
_cell.angle_gamma   90.00
#
_symmetry.space_group_name_H-M   'P 1'
#
loop_
_entity.id
_entity.type
_entity.pdbx_description
1 polymer ?
#
loop_
_entity_poly.entity_id
_entity_poly.type
_entity_poly.pdbx_seq_one_letter_code
_entity_poly.pdbx_strand_id
1 'polypeptide(L)'
;MRASRALQVLGLLLGLARGSDVGSSQAVCPGTLNGLSVTGDAENQYQTLHKQYERCEVVMGNLEIVLTGHNADLSFLQWIREVTGYVLVAMNEFSTLPLPNLRVVRGTQVYDGKFAIFVMLNYNTNSSHALRQLRLTQLTGGPGCLPTAAPPWGPSRLPARPTQRPPAL
;
A
#
# COMPACT_ATOMS: atom_id res chain seq x y z
N MET A 1 76.16 -3.70 2.51
CA MET A 1 74.96 -4.55 2.67
C MET A 1 73.91 -3.70 3.39
N ARG A 2 73.11 -2.92 2.63
CA ARG A 2 71.64 -3.10 2.46
C ARG A 2 70.91 -3.32 3.79
N ALA A 3 70.63 -2.21 4.49
CA ALA A 3 69.60 -2.17 5.52
C ALA A 3 68.22 -2.16 4.83
N SER A 4 67.40 -3.13 5.21
CA SER A 4 66.22 -3.61 4.53
C SER A 4 65.09 -2.58 4.44
N ARG A 5 64.75 -2.18 3.22
CA ARG A 5 63.48 -1.54 2.83
C ARG A 5 62.30 -2.53 2.90
N ALA A 6 62.20 -3.33 3.96
CA ALA A 6 61.21 -4.40 4.06
C ALA A 6 59.96 -4.02 4.86
N LEU A 7 59.91 -2.85 5.53
CA LEU A 7 58.78 -2.49 6.40
C LEU A 7 57.71 -1.59 5.77
N GLN A 8 57.91 -1.04 4.56
CA GLN A 8 56.90 -0.15 3.96
C GLN A 8 55.90 -0.84 3.03
N VAL A 9 56.09 -2.13 2.71
CA VAL A 9 55.18 -2.84 1.78
C VAL A 9 53.99 -3.50 2.49
N LEU A 10 54.05 -3.69 3.82
CA LEU A 10 52.96 -4.30 4.59
C LEU A 10 51.85 -3.32 5.01
N GLY A 11 51.97 -2.03 4.66
CA GLY A 11 50.96 -1.00 4.97
C GLY A 11 49.96 -0.73 3.86
N LEU A 12 50.18 -1.24 2.64
CA LEU A 12 49.44 -0.81 1.44
C LEU A 12 48.41 -1.82 0.90
N LEU A 13 48.16 -2.94 1.60
CA LEU A 13 47.17 -3.96 1.18
C LEU A 13 45.92 -4.05 2.07
N LEU A 14 45.79 -3.23 3.12
CA LEU A 14 44.59 -3.19 3.98
C LEU A 14 43.73 -1.94 3.78
N GLY A 15 44.00 -1.15 2.75
CA GLY A 15 43.38 0.17 2.53
C GLY A 15 42.15 0.23 1.61
N LEU A 16 41.54 -0.89 1.19
CA LEU A 16 40.42 -0.85 0.23
C LEU A 16 39.12 -1.55 0.67
N ALA A 17 39.02 -2.05 1.90
CA ALA A 17 37.79 -2.68 2.38
C ALA A 17 37.10 -1.82 3.43
N ARG A 18 36.58 -0.65 3.03
CA ARG A 18 35.55 0.08 3.79
C ARG A 18 34.83 1.13 2.95
N GLY A 19 34.34 0.70 1.80
CA GLY A 19 33.12 1.30 1.24
C GLY A 19 31.96 0.85 2.12
N SER A 20 31.55 1.68 3.08
CA SER A 20 30.22 1.54 3.67
C SER A 20 29.24 1.97 2.58
N ASP A 21 28.74 1.01 1.81
CA ASP A 21 27.47 1.18 1.12
C ASP A 21 26.44 1.40 2.23
N VAL A 22 26.19 2.66 2.58
CA VAL A 22 24.95 3.05 3.25
C VAL A 22 23.89 3.08 2.14
N GLY A 23 23.70 1.92 1.50
CA GLY A 23 22.44 1.61 0.87
C GLY A 23 21.44 1.55 2.01
N SER A 24 20.55 2.54 2.08
CA SER A 24 19.43 2.51 3.02
C SER A 24 18.69 1.19 2.79
N SER A 25 18.92 0.20 3.65
CA SER A 25 18.22 -1.08 3.58
C SER A 25 16.74 -0.78 3.73
N GLN A 26 15.96 -0.99 2.67
CA GLN A 26 14.52 -0.78 2.69
C GLN A 26 13.92 -1.66 3.80
N ALA A 27 13.00 -1.10 4.58
CA ALA A 27 12.28 -1.87 5.59
C ALA A 27 11.29 -2.82 4.88
N VAL A 28 11.55 -4.12 4.97
CA VAL A 28 10.75 -5.16 4.32
C VAL A 28 9.88 -5.86 5.35
N CYS A 29 8.60 -6.05 5.03
CA CYS A 29 7.66 -6.79 5.87
C CYS A 29 6.95 -7.88 5.05
N PRO A 30 6.59 -9.01 5.66
CA PRO A 30 5.77 -10.01 5.00
C PRO A 30 4.37 -9.46 4.72
N GLY A 31 3.76 -9.90 3.62
CA GLY A 31 2.34 -9.71 3.33
C GLY A 31 1.46 -10.83 3.90
N THR A 32 0.17 -10.80 3.61
CA THR A 32 -0.81 -11.82 4.02
C THR A 32 -1.44 -12.53 2.81
N LEU A 33 -2.21 -13.60 3.07
CA LEU A 33 -2.99 -14.35 2.08
C LEU A 33 -4.31 -14.84 2.71
N ASN A 34 -4.97 -13.96 3.46
CA ASN A 34 -6.21 -14.27 4.18
C ASN A 34 -7.46 -13.96 3.32
N GLY A 35 -7.31 -13.13 2.29
CA GLY A 35 -8.43 -12.68 1.45
C GLY A 35 -9.45 -11.90 2.29
N LEU A 36 -10.69 -12.40 2.35
CA LEU A 36 -11.76 -11.80 3.17
C LEU A 36 -11.90 -12.46 4.55
N SER A 37 -11.05 -13.43 4.88
CA SER A 37 -11.06 -14.08 6.18
C SER A 37 -10.40 -13.18 7.23
N VAL A 38 -11.07 -12.99 8.36
CA VAL A 38 -10.63 -12.13 9.47
C VAL A 38 -10.61 -12.92 10.77
N THR A 39 -9.69 -12.56 11.67
CA THR A 39 -9.54 -13.19 12.98
C THR A 39 -9.74 -12.17 14.09
N GLY A 40 -10.84 -12.28 14.83
CA GLY A 40 -11.20 -11.32 15.87
C GLY A 40 -12.02 -10.14 15.34
N ASP A 41 -12.12 -9.09 16.14
CA ASP A 41 -12.88 -7.88 15.85
C ASP A 41 -12.04 -6.80 15.13
N ALA A 42 -12.67 -5.67 14.80
CA ALA A 42 -12.04 -4.57 14.06
C ALA A 42 -10.86 -3.95 14.81
N GLU A 43 -10.86 -3.96 16.15
CA GLU A 43 -9.74 -3.47 16.94
C GLU A 43 -8.55 -4.42 16.83
N ASN A 44 -8.78 -5.73 16.97
CA ASN A 44 -7.74 -6.73 16.77
C ASN A 44 -7.16 -6.67 15.35
N GLN A 45 -8.00 -6.47 14.33
CA GLN A 45 -7.54 -6.30 12.94
C GLN A 45 -6.63 -5.08 12.79
N TYR A 46 -7.00 -3.94 13.39
CA TYR A 46 -6.15 -2.75 13.39
C TYR A 46 -4.79 -3.00 14.07
N GLN A 47 -4.79 -3.63 15.25
CA GLN A 47 -3.55 -3.90 15.99
C GLN A 47 -2.60 -4.84 15.23
N THR A 48 -3.15 -5.88 14.58
CA THR A 48 -2.36 -6.77 13.71
C THR A 48 -1.78 -6.01 12.53
N LEU A 49 -2.59 -5.19 11.86
CA LEU A 49 -2.17 -4.39 10.71
C LEU A 49 -1.06 -3.40 11.09
N HIS A 50 -1.24 -2.68 12.19
CA HIS A 50 -0.26 -1.73 12.71
C HIS A 50 1.06 -2.43 13.03
N LYS A 51 1.02 -3.50 13.83
CA LYS A 51 2.21 -4.25 14.23
C LYS A 51 2.99 -4.80 13.03
N GLN A 52 2.31 -5.19 11.96
CA GLN A 52 2.93 -5.80 10.79
C GLN A 52 3.55 -4.77 9.84
N TYR A 53 2.95 -3.59 9.70
CA TYR A 53 3.33 -2.63 8.67
C TYR A 53 3.86 -1.29 9.20
N GLU A 54 4.01 -1.13 10.51
CA GLU A 54 4.66 0.05 11.08
C GLU A 54 6.09 0.23 10.51
N ARG A 55 6.32 1.38 9.84
CA ARG A 55 7.57 1.73 9.14
C ARG A 55 7.96 0.77 8.01
N CYS A 56 6.99 0.06 7.44
CA CYS A 56 7.24 -0.80 6.30
C CYS A 56 7.41 -0.01 5.00
N GLU A 57 8.45 -0.29 4.21
CA GLU A 57 8.63 0.28 2.87
C GLU A 57 8.23 -0.68 1.75
N VAL A 58 8.49 -1.98 1.93
CA VAL A 58 8.21 -3.02 0.93
C VAL A 58 7.42 -4.17 1.56
N VAL A 59 6.23 -4.42 1.02
CA VAL A 59 5.40 -5.57 1.41
C VAL A 59 5.72 -6.76 0.49
N MET A 60 6.36 -7.78 1.05
CA MET A 60 6.63 -9.06 0.39
C MET A 60 5.42 -9.98 0.49
N GLY A 61 4.51 -9.83 -0.48
CA GLY A 61 3.24 -10.54 -0.55
C GLY A 61 2.12 -9.55 -0.82
N ASN A 62 0.95 -9.81 -0.26
CA ASN A 62 -0.23 -8.98 -0.46
C ASN A 62 -0.41 -8.01 0.72
N LEU A 63 -0.92 -6.82 0.42
CA LEU A 63 -1.39 -5.87 1.42
C LEU A 63 -2.91 -6.00 1.52
N GLU A 64 -3.39 -6.63 2.59
CA GLU A 64 -4.81 -6.85 2.83
C GLU A 64 -5.28 -5.98 3.98
N ILE A 65 -6.17 -5.03 3.69
CA ILE A 65 -6.80 -4.12 4.66
C ILE A 65 -8.28 -4.47 4.68
N VAL A 66 -8.66 -5.29 5.65
CA VAL A 66 -10.00 -5.86 5.76
C VAL A 66 -10.56 -5.66 7.16
N LEU A 67 -11.85 -5.33 7.27
CA LEU A 67 -12.57 -5.15 8.54
C LEU A 67 -11.87 -4.18 9.51
N THR A 68 -11.41 -3.03 9.00
CA THR A 68 -10.81 -1.98 9.83
C THR A 68 -11.86 -0.93 10.23
N GLY A 69 -11.89 -0.58 11.52
CA GLY A 69 -12.87 0.34 12.10
C GLY A 69 -12.71 1.80 11.65
N HIS A 70 -13.76 2.59 11.86
CA HIS A 70 -13.85 3.99 11.40
C HIS A 70 -12.86 4.95 12.07
N ASN A 71 -12.40 4.64 13.29
CA ASN A 71 -11.45 5.47 14.07
C ASN A 71 -9.98 5.07 13.88
N ALA A 72 -9.68 4.08 13.02
CA ALA A 72 -8.31 3.60 12.83
C ALA A 72 -7.39 4.69 12.26
N ASP A 73 -6.25 4.91 12.91
CA ASP A 73 -5.18 5.75 12.36
C ASP A 73 -4.24 4.92 11.47
N LEU A 74 -4.44 5.02 10.17
CA LEU A 74 -3.65 4.29 9.18
C LEU A 74 -2.39 5.04 8.73
N SER A 75 -1.97 6.11 9.43
CA SER A 75 -0.80 6.92 9.06
C SER A 75 0.50 6.12 8.93
N PHE A 76 0.65 5.02 9.66
CA PHE A 76 1.80 4.12 9.54
C PHE A 76 1.97 3.50 8.14
N LEU A 77 0.89 3.38 7.36
CA LEU A 77 0.96 2.88 5.98
C LEU A 77 1.64 3.86 5.02
N GLN A 78 1.86 5.10 5.43
CA GLN A 78 2.47 6.12 4.58
C GLN A 78 3.87 5.74 4.08
N TRP A 79 4.57 4.85 4.79
CA TRP A 79 5.92 4.44 4.45
C TRP A 79 5.97 3.44 3.30
N ILE A 80 4.85 2.77 2.99
CA ILE A 80 4.82 1.73 1.97
C ILE A 80 5.02 2.35 0.60
N ARG A 81 6.01 1.85 -0.12
CA ARG A 81 6.41 2.27 -1.47
C ARG A 81 6.12 1.21 -2.50
N GLU A 82 6.14 -0.05 -2.08
CA GLU A 82 6.00 -1.20 -2.96
C GLU A 82 5.22 -2.33 -2.30
N VAL A 83 4.34 -2.95 -3.09
CA VAL A 83 3.68 -4.21 -2.76
C VAL A 83 3.97 -5.21 -3.87
N THR A 84 4.52 -6.37 -3.56
CA THR A 84 4.90 -7.34 -4.59
C THR A 84 3.69 -8.12 -5.15
N GLY A 85 2.70 -8.41 -4.30
CA GLY A 85 1.47 -9.11 -4.68
C GLY A 85 0.36 -8.15 -5.10
N TYR A 86 -0.83 -8.34 -4.53
CA TYR A 86 -1.99 -7.46 -4.70
C TYR A 86 -2.26 -6.58 -3.48
N VAL A 87 -3.10 -5.56 -3.68
CA VAL A 87 -3.68 -4.73 -2.62
C VAL A 87 -5.19 -4.98 -2.55
N LEU A 88 -5.67 -5.45 -1.39
CA LEU A 88 -7.09 -5.69 -1.12
C LEU A 88 -7.59 -4.70 -0.06
N VAL A 89 -8.65 -3.97 -0.38
CA VAL A 89 -9.30 -3.02 0.54
C VAL A 89 -10.78 -3.36 0.62
N ALA A 90 -11.19 -4.04 1.70
CA ALA A 90 -12.56 -4.54 1.79
C ALA A 90 -13.20 -4.39 3.17
N MET A 91 -14.51 -4.15 3.21
CA MET A 91 -15.30 -4.16 4.46
C MET A 91 -14.79 -3.18 5.53
N ASN A 92 -14.18 -2.06 5.13
CA ASN A 92 -13.65 -1.06 6.05
C ASN A 92 -14.61 0.10 6.25
N GLU A 93 -14.46 0.80 7.39
CA GLU A 93 -15.30 1.94 7.76
C GLU A 93 -14.53 3.28 7.83
N PHE A 94 -13.19 3.26 7.75
CA PHE A 94 -12.39 4.48 7.75
C PHE A 94 -12.62 5.34 6.49
N SER A 95 -12.43 6.65 6.61
CA SER A 95 -12.78 7.59 5.53
C SER A 95 -11.74 7.69 4.41
N THR A 96 -10.46 7.49 4.73
CA THR A 96 -9.34 7.72 3.82
C THR A 96 -8.29 6.63 3.99
N LEU A 97 -7.81 6.05 2.89
CA LEU A 97 -6.65 5.16 2.89
C LEU A 97 -5.37 5.95 2.53
N PRO A 98 -4.44 6.18 3.47
CA PRO A 98 -3.24 6.99 3.24
C PRO A 98 -2.06 6.15 2.74
N LEU A 99 -1.97 5.96 1.42
CA LEU A 99 -0.80 5.33 0.77
C LEU A 99 -0.07 6.32 -0.16
N PRO A 100 0.32 7.51 0.33
CA PRO A 100 0.84 8.59 -0.51
C PRO A 100 2.15 8.23 -1.21
N ASN A 101 2.95 7.33 -0.63
CA ASN A 101 4.24 6.92 -1.18
C ASN A 101 4.20 5.61 -1.96
N LEU A 102 3.05 4.95 -2.05
CA LEU A 102 2.92 3.71 -2.83
C LEU A 102 3.13 4.04 -4.30
N ARG A 103 4.17 3.45 -4.90
CA ARG A 103 4.58 3.68 -6.29
C ARG A 103 4.25 2.51 -7.20
N VAL A 104 4.41 1.30 -6.69
CA VAL A 104 4.33 0.07 -7.49
C VAL A 104 3.55 -1.00 -6.74
N VAL A 105 2.58 -1.60 -7.44
CA VAL A 105 1.99 -2.89 -7.10
C VAL A 105 2.39 -3.86 -8.21
N ARG A 106 3.26 -4.82 -7.91
CA ARG A 106 3.86 -5.66 -8.97
C ARG A 106 2.88 -6.69 -9.53
N GLY A 107 1.91 -7.15 -8.73
CA GLY A 107 0.94 -8.15 -9.17
C GLY A 107 1.57 -9.52 -9.44
N THR A 108 2.61 -9.93 -8.70
CA THR A 108 3.14 -11.31 -8.78
C THR A 108 2.09 -12.34 -8.33
N GLN A 109 1.16 -11.89 -7.50
CA GLN A 109 -0.13 -12.50 -7.22
C GLN A 109 -1.22 -11.47 -7.48
N VAL A 110 -2.39 -11.92 -7.91
CA VAL A 110 -3.56 -11.07 -8.19
C VAL A 110 -4.80 -11.63 -7.49
N TYR A 111 -5.62 -10.73 -6.95
CA TYR A 111 -6.88 -11.10 -6.32
C TYR A 111 -7.91 -11.51 -7.39
N ASP A 112 -8.71 -12.54 -7.10
CA ASP A 112 -9.70 -13.11 -8.02
C ASP A 112 -9.13 -13.46 -9.42
N GLY A 113 -7.84 -13.83 -9.45
CA GLY A 113 -7.12 -14.21 -10.66
C GLY A 113 -6.83 -13.08 -11.65
N LYS A 114 -7.21 -11.82 -11.36
CA LYS A 114 -7.12 -10.72 -12.34
C LYS A 114 -6.85 -9.32 -11.79
N PHE A 115 -6.99 -9.07 -10.50
CA PHE A 115 -6.87 -7.72 -9.94
C PHE A 115 -5.62 -7.53 -9.09
N ALA A 116 -4.74 -6.60 -9.49
CA ALA A 116 -3.61 -6.16 -8.66
C ALA A 116 -4.07 -5.23 -7.51
N ILE A 117 -5.18 -4.51 -7.70
CA ILE A 117 -5.83 -3.69 -6.67
C ILE A 117 -7.32 -4.01 -6.72
N PHE A 118 -7.90 -4.39 -5.58
CA PHE A 118 -9.33 -4.69 -5.46
C PHE A 118 -9.94 -3.96 -4.27
N VAL A 119 -11.02 -3.20 -4.53
CA VAL A 119 -11.68 -2.34 -3.53
C VAL A 119 -13.17 -2.65 -3.52
N MET A 120 -13.71 -3.13 -2.40
CA MET A 120 -15.09 -3.62 -2.34
C MET A 120 -15.73 -3.41 -0.95
N LEU A 121 -17.00 -3.04 -0.91
CA LEU A 121 -17.82 -2.99 0.33
C LEU A 121 -17.23 -2.17 1.50
N ASN A 122 -16.54 -1.05 1.24
CA ASN A 122 -15.96 -0.20 2.28
C ASN A 122 -16.98 0.85 2.81
N TYR A 123 -18.05 0.38 3.43
CA TYR A 123 -19.07 1.20 4.08
C TYR A 123 -19.79 0.41 5.17
N ASN A 124 -20.36 1.11 6.15
CA ASN A 124 -21.25 0.54 7.14
C ASN A 124 -22.70 0.94 6.84
N THR A 125 -23.63 -0.03 6.81
CA THR A 125 -25.05 0.22 6.51
C THR A 125 -25.80 0.95 7.63
N ASN A 126 -25.29 0.87 8.85
CA ASN A 126 -25.91 1.42 10.06
C ASN A 126 -25.34 2.79 10.46
N SER A 127 -24.39 3.33 9.70
CA SER A 127 -23.77 4.63 9.96
C SER A 127 -23.39 5.35 8.66
N SER A 128 -22.82 6.55 8.75
CA SER A 128 -22.30 7.30 7.59
C SER A 128 -20.82 7.04 7.31
N HIS A 129 -20.22 6.09 8.03
CA HIS A 129 -18.83 5.70 7.89
C HIS A 129 -18.63 4.88 6.62
N ALA A 130 -17.76 5.38 5.75
CA ALA A 130 -17.43 4.78 4.47
C ALA A 130 -16.11 5.33 3.97
N LEU A 131 -15.41 4.54 3.17
CA LEU A 131 -14.24 4.96 2.43
C LEU A 131 -14.62 5.98 1.36
N ARG A 132 -14.04 7.18 1.44
CA ARG A 132 -14.30 8.30 0.54
C ARG A 132 -13.11 8.59 -0.37
N GLN A 133 -11.90 8.29 0.08
CA GLN A 133 -10.68 8.63 -0.64
C GLN A 133 -9.61 7.55 -0.56
N LEU A 134 -9.06 7.21 -1.72
CA LEU A 134 -7.84 6.42 -1.87
C LEU A 134 -6.70 7.39 -2.19
N ARG A 135 -5.74 7.59 -1.28
CA ARG A 135 -4.61 8.51 -1.51
C ARG A 135 -3.43 7.79 -2.16
N LEU A 136 -3.63 7.30 -3.39
CA LEU A 136 -2.62 6.60 -4.20
C LEU A 136 -1.83 7.58 -5.09
N THR A 137 -1.34 8.68 -4.53
CA THR A 137 -0.86 9.84 -5.30
C THR A 137 0.38 9.58 -6.15
N GLN A 138 1.20 8.59 -5.77
CA GLN A 138 2.45 8.26 -6.45
C GLN A 138 2.37 6.94 -7.24
N LEU A 139 1.21 6.28 -7.25
CA LEU A 139 1.05 4.99 -7.90
C LEU A 139 1.13 5.17 -9.41
N THR A 140 2.13 4.58 -10.04
CA THR A 140 2.27 4.60 -11.49
C THR A 140 1.66 3.33 -12.08
N GLY A 141 0.83 3.48 -13.11
CA GLY A 141 0.42 2.34 -13.93
C GLY A 141 1.66 1.79 -14.65
N GLY A 142 1.85 0.47 -14.63
CA GLY A 142 2.93 -0.15 -15.40
C GLY A 142 2.77 0.11 -16.90
N PRO A 143 3.81 -0.11 -17.73
CA PRO A 143 3.73 0.04 -19.19
C PRO A 143 2.70 -0.88 -19.88
N GLY A 144 2.06 -1.81 -19.16
CA GLY A 144 0.90 -2.59 -19.61
C GLY A 144 -0.47 -1.96 -19.32
N CYS A 145 -0.54 -0.82 -18.62
CA CYS A 145 -1.75 -0.06 -18.37
C CYS A 145 -2.06 0.92 -19.52
N LEU A 146 -1.80 0.53 -20.77
CA LEU A 146 -2.52 1.14 -21.89
C LEU A 146 -4.01 0.91 -21.65
N PRO A 147 -4.86 1.94 -21.70
CA PRO A 147 -6.29 1.81 -21.48
C PRO A 147 -6.91 1.09 -22.69
N THR A 148 -6.76 -0.23 -22.75
CA THR A 148 -7.55 -1.07 -23.67
C THR A 148 -8.97 -1.28 -23.15
N ALA A 149 -9.22 -0.97 -21.88
CA ALA A 149 -10.57 -0.83 -21.35
C ALA A 149 -10.58 0.23 -20.24
N ALA A 150 -11.46 1.21 -20.37
CA ALA A 150 -11.86 2.03 -19.25
C ALA A 150 -12.35 1.10 -18.10
N PRO A 151 -12.14 1.47 -16.83
CA PRO A 151 -12.75 0.74 -15.72
C PRO A 151 -14.26 0.62 -15.96
N PRO A 152 -14.91 -0.53 -15.65
CA PRO A 152 -16.33 -0.76 -15.92
C PRO A 152 -17.25 0.16 -15.11
N TRP A 153 -16.68 0.96 -14.20
CA TRP A 153 -17.38 1.99 -13.48
C TRP A 153 -17.29 3.26 -14.32
N GLY A 154 -18.16 3.35 -15.32
CA GLY A 154 -18.45 4.62 -15.98
C GLY A 154 -18.91 5.66 -14.95
N PRO A 155 -18.86 6.97 -15.27
CA PRO A 155 -19.32 7.99 -14.34
C PRO A 155 -20.75 7.67 -13.93
N SER A 156 -20.96 7.35 -12.66
CA SER A 156 -22.27 7.23 -12.06
C SER A 156 -23.02 8.51 -12.40
N ARG A 157 -23.94 8.43 -13.36
CA ARG A 157 -24.92 9.49 -13.62
C ARG A 157 -25.67 9.66 -12.31
N LEU A 158 -25.30 10.67 -11.53
CA LEU A 158 -26.12 11.17 -10.44
C LEU A 158 -27.53 11.34 -11.02
N PRO A 159 -28.58 10.79 -10.39
CA PRO A 159 -29.93 11.03 -10.85
C PRO A 159 -30.16 12.54 -10.88
N ALA A 160 -30.64 13.03 -12.03
CA ALA A 160 -30.97 14.44 -12.19
C ALA A 160 -31.89 14.87 -11.05
N ARG A 161 -31.51 15.97 -10.38
CA ARG A 161 -32.33 16.61 -9.34
C ARG A 161 -33.75 16.82 -9.92
N PRO A 162 -34.83 16.39 -9.24
CA PRO A 162 -36.18 16.69 -9.70
C PRO A 162 -36.33 18.20 -9.79
N THR A 163 -36.66 18.71 -10.98
CA THR A 163 -37.10 20.10 -11.16
C THR A 163 -38.34 20.31 -10.29
N GLN A 164 -38.19 21.04 -9.18
CA GLN A 164 -39.33 21.54 -8.43
C GLN A 164 -40.09 22.50 -9.35
N ARG A 165 -41.31 22.12 -9.72
CA ARG A 165 -42.23 22.98 -10.46
C ARG A 165 -42.66 24.10 -9.50
N PRO A 166 -42.51 25.39 -9.85
CA PRO A 166 -42.96 26.47 -8.98
C PRO A 166 -44.50 26.41 -8.81
N PRO A 167 -45.04 26.82 -7.66
CA PRO A 167 -46.48 26.84 -7.43
C PRO A 167 -47.14 27.83 -8.40
N ALA A 168 -48.26 27.42 -8.99
CA ALA A 168 -49.12 28.30 -9.76
C ALA A 168 -49.77 29.32 -8.79
N LEU A 169 -49.75 30.59 -9.20
CA LEU A 169 -50.51 31.69 -8.61
C LEU A 169 -52.01 31.50 -8.83
#